data_AF-A0A7M7M4G7-F1
#
_entry.id   AF-A0A7M7M4G7-F1
#
_cell.length_a   1.000
_cell.length_b   1.000
_cell.length_c   1.000
_cell.angle_alpha   90.00
_cell.angle_beta   90.00
_cell.angle_gamma   90.00
#
_symmetry.space_group_name_H-M   'P 1'
#
loop_
_entity.id
_entity.type
_entity.pdbx_description
1 polymer ?
#
loop_
_entity_poly.entity_id
_entity_poly.type
_entity_poly.pdbx_seq_one_letter_code
_entity_poly.pdbx_strand_id
1 'polypeptide(L)'
;MDIDRILQNGRILTNYIKCMLDEGPCTNEGRELKKILPDALSTGCNKCNEKQKHTANKVVNYLKTKRPKDWERLSAKYDSTGEYKKRYEHGLQFAKNN
;
A
#
# COMPACT_ATOMS: atom_id res chain seq x y z
N MET A 1 -8.34 10.40 -6.21
CA MET A 1 -6.87 10.28 -6.33
C MET A 1 -6.55 9.45 -7.55
N ASP A 2 -5.70 9.97 -8.44
CA ASP A 2 -5.23 9.24 -9.62
C ASP A 2 -3.99 8.44 -9.24
N ILE A 3 -4.17 7.13 -9.10
CA ILE A 3 -3.12 6.19 -8.68
C ILE A 3 -2.12 5.97 -9.80
N ASP A 4 -2.57 5.95 -11.05
CA ASP A 4 -1.69 5.73 -12.20
C ASP A 4 -0.67 6.85 -12.33
N ARG A 5 -1.14 8.09 -12.21
CA ARG A 5 -0.26 9.26 -12.20
C ARG A 5 0.77 9.22 -11.09
N ILE A 6 0.39 8.77 -9.88
CA ILE A 6 1.31 8.65 -8.74
C ILE A 6 2.35 7.57 -9.02
N LEU A 7 1.92 6.38 -9.43
CA LEU A 7 2.81 5.24 -9.68
C LEU A 7 3.79 5.52 -10.84
N GLN A 8 3.36 6.24 -11.87
CA GLN A 8 4.22 6.60 -13.00
C GLN A 8 5.16 7.77 -12.70
N ASN A 9 4.89 8.58 -11.67
CA ASN A 9 5.74 9.69 -11.27
C ASN A 9 6.62 9.33 -10.07
N GLY A 10 7.86 8.92 -10.35
CA GLY A 10 8.80 8.48 -9.32
C GLY A 10 9.06 9.52 -8.20
N ARG A 11 9.01 10.82 -8.51
CA ARG A 11 9.17 11.88 -7.49
C ARG A 11 7.98 11.92 -6.54
N ILE A 12 6.75 11.92 -7.09
CA ILE A 12 5.52 11.92 -6.29
C ILE A 12 5.43 10.64 -5.45
N LEU A 13 5.65 9.47 -6.06
CA LEU A 13 5.63 8.20 -5.36
C LEU A 13 6.63 8.16 -4.20
N THR A 14 7.86 8.64 -4.43
CA THR A 14 8.90 8.70 -3.38
C THR A 14 8.45 9.59 -2.21
N ASN A 15 7.77 10.71 -2.47
CA ASN A 15 7.24 11.56 -1.41
C ASN A 15 6.15 10.87 -0.59
N TYR A 16 5.24 10.14 -1.24
CA TYR A 16 4.25 9.31 -0.54
C TYR A 16 4.93 8.25 0.33
N ILE A 17 5.93 7.54 -0.20
CA ILE A 17 6.66 6.51 0.55
C ILE A 17 7.36 7.12 1.78
N LYS A 18 8.07 8.25 1.61
CA LYS A 18 8.72 8.95 2.72
C LYS A 18 7.72 9.39 3.79
N CYS A 19 6.59 9.95 3.38
CA CYS A 19 5.48 10.28 4.30
C CYS A 19 5.02 9.05 5.09
N MET A 20 4.78 7.93 4.40
CA MET A 20 4.35 6.68 5.05
C MET A 20 5.43 6.12 5.97
N LEU A 21 6.71 6.41 5.74
CA LEU A 21 7.81 5.96 6.58
C LEU A 21 8.16 6.91 7.75
N ASP A 22 7.53 8.10 7.85
CA ASP A 22 7.92 9.19 8.76
C ASP A 22 9.25 9.89 8.40
N GLU A 23 9.60 9.90 7.12
CA GLU A 23 10.87 10.43 6.60
C GLU A 23 10.70 11.71 5.77
N GLY A 24 9.51 12.30 5.79
CA GLY A 24 9.21 13.48 5.01
C GLY A 24 7.78 13.99 5.19
N PRO A 25 7.47 15.14 4.59
CA PRO A 25 6.16 15.74 4.69
C PRO A 25 5.10 14.87 4.01
N CYS A 26 3.91 14.88 4.60
CA CYS A 26 2.73 14.21 4.05
C CYS A 26 1.78 15.23 3.42
N THR A 27 1.22 14.88 2.25
CA THR A 27 -0.01 15.53 1.79
C THR A 27 -1.18 15.14 2.71
N ASN A 28 -2.32 15.82 2.58
CA ASN A 28 -3.50 15.46 3.36
C ASN A 28 -3.96 14.04 3.05
N GLU A 29 -3.93 13.64 1.78
CA GLU A 29 -4.25 12.27 1.35
C GLU A 29 -3.26 11.24 1.91
N GLY A 30 -1.96 11.57 1.93
CA GLY A 30 -0.94 10.72 2.52
C GLY A 30 -1.15 10.51 4.01
N ARG A 31 -1.55 11.57 4.75
CA ARG A 31 -1.89 11.45 6.18
C ARG A 31 -3.10 10.56 6.43
N GLU A 32 -4.15 10.71 5.64
CA GLU A 32 -5.33 9.87 5.79
C GLU A 32 -5.05 8.42 5.44
N LEU A 33 -4.31 8.15 4.36
CA LEU A 33 -3.87 6.80 4.00
C LEU A 33 -3.05 6.17 5.14
N LYS A 34 -2.14 6.93 5.73
CA LYS A 34 -1.30 6.49 6.85
C LYS A 34 -2.11 6.07 8.07
N LYS A 35 -3.17 6.82 8.41
CA LYS A 35 -4.05 6.51 9.55
C LYS A 35 -4.86 5.24 9.34
N ILE A 36 -5.38 5.02 8.13
CA ILE A 36 -6.26 3.88 7.84
C ILE A 36 -5.51 2.58 7.56
N LEU A 37 -4.24 2.67 7.13
CA LEU A 37 -3.49 1.51 6.66
C LEU A 37 -3.36 0.40 7.72
N PRO A 38 -3.02 0.68 9.00
CA PRO A 38 -2.93 -0.39 10.02
C PRO A 38 -4.24 -1.17 10.21
N ASP A 39 -5.39 -0.47 10.26
CA ASP A 39 -6.71 -1.10 10.37
C ASP A 39 -7.02 -1.94 9.13
N ALA A 40 -6.76 -1.41 7.93
CA ALA A 40 -6.96 -2.14 6.68
C ALA A 40 -6.10 -3.41 6.60
N LEU A 41 -4.86 -3.38 7.08
CA LEU A 41 -4.00 -4.57 7.10
C LEU A 41 -4.48 -5.60 8.14
N SER A 42 -4.77 -5.16 9.37
CA SER A 42 -5.22 -6.04 10.45
C SER A 42 -6.55 -6.72 10.15
N THR A 43 -7.48 -6.01 9.50
CA THR A 43 -8.83 -6.51 9.21
C THR A 43 -8.96 -7.18 7.84
N GLY A 44 -7.89 -7.18 7.04
CA GLY A 44 -7.97 -7.62 5.65
C GLY A 44 -8.84 -6.71 4.77
N CYS A 45 -8.88 -5.40 5.06
CA CYS A 45 -9.60 -4.39 4.31
C CYS A 45 -11.12 -4.64 4.27
N ASN A 46 -11.71 -5.13 5.37
CA ASN A 46 -13.14 -5.44 5.45
C ASN A 46 -14.04 -4.20 5.24
N LYS A 47 -13.55 -3.01 5.56
CA LYS A 47 -14.20 -1.71 5.33
C LYS A 47 -13.93 -1.12 3.94
N CYS A 48 -13.10 -1.78 3.13
CA CYS A 48 -12.72 -1.27 1.82
C CYS A 48 -13.75 -1.67 0.76
N ASN A 49 -14.12 -0.74 -0.11
CA ASN A 49 -14.89 -1.04 -1.31
C ASN A 49 -14.02 -1.70 -2.40
N GLU A 50 -14.65 -2.25 -3.42
CA GLU A 50 -13.97 -2.97 -4.51
C GLU A 50 -12.94 -2.09 -5.25
N LYS A 51 -13.21 -0.80 -5.41
CA LYS A 51 -12.27 0.14 -6.04
C LYS A 51 -11.01 0.34 -5.18
N GLN A 52 -11.16 0.44 -3.86
CA GLN A 52 -10.05 0.55 -2.92
C GLN A 52 -9.22 -0.73 -2.88
N LYS A 53 -9.87 -1.90 -2.87
CA LYS A 53 -9.21 -3.21 -2.94
C LYS A 53 -8.41 -3.37 -4.24
N HIS A 54 -9.01 -3.06 -5.39
CA HIS A 54 -8.32 -3.08 -6.67
C HIS A 54 -7.12 -2.13 -6.71
N THR A 55 -7.32 -0.91 -6.18
CA THR A 55 -6.24 0.08 -6.04
C THR A 55 -5.10 -0.43 -5.18
N ALA A 56 -5.40 -1.01 -4.01
CA ALA A 56 -4.40 -1.58 -3.12
C ALA A 56 -3.62 -2.70 -3.82
N ASN A 57 -4.30 -3.61 -4.52
CA ASN A 57 -3.66 -4.68 -5.30
C ASN A 57 -2.69 -4.11 -6.35
N LYS A 58 -3.11 -3.08 -7.07
CA LYS A 58 -2.28 -2.41 -8.09
C LYS A 58 -1.03 -1.78 -7.48
N VAL A 59 -1.18 -1.07 -6.36
CA VAL A 59 -0.05 -0.43 -5.65
C VAL A 59 0.91 -1.49 -5.13
N VAL A 60 0.42 -2.55 -4.48
CA VAL A 60 1.28 -3.64 -3.97
C VAL A 60 2.05 -4.31 -5.10
N ASN A 61 1.36 -4.67 -6.20
CA ASN A 61 2.01 -5.30 -7.36
C ASN A 61 3.07 -4.39 -7.96
N TYR A 62 2.80 -3.08 -8.08
CA TYR A 62 3.79 -2.12 -8.56
C TYR A 62 4.99 -2.04 -7.61
N LEU A 63 4.78 -1.92 -6.31
CA LEU A 63 5.88 -1.81 -5.34
C LEU A 63 6.73 -3.09 -5.31
N LYS A 64 6.12 -4.28 -5.30
CA LYS A 64 6.83 -5.58 -5.36
C LYS A 64 7.71 -5.70 -6.61
N THR A 65 7.22 -5.24 -7.76
CA THR A 65 7.89 -5.47 -9.05
C THR A 65 8.85 -4.35 -9.45
N LYS A 66 8.51 -3.09 -9.15
CA LYS A 66 9.26 -1.90 -9.60
C LYS A 66 10.01 -1.19 -8.47
N ARG A 67 9.62 -1.39 -7.21
CA ARG A 67 10.20 -0.71 -6.04
C ARG A 67 10.40 -1.68 -4.86
N PRO A 68 11.05 -2.86 -5.05
CA PRO A 68 11.09 -3.91 -4.03
C PRO A 68 11.71 -3.46 -2.70
N LYS A 69 12.72 -2.59 -2.73
CA LYS A 69 13.31 -1.99 -1.53
C LYS A 69 12.31 -1.15 -0.73
N ASP A 70 11.47 -0.36 -1.42
CA ASP A 70 10.43 0.43 -0.75
C ASP A 70 9.32 -0.46 -0.22
N TRP A 71 8.98 -1.53 -0.94
CA TRP A 71 8.03 -2.54 -0.48
C TRP A 71 8.50 -3.20 0.83
N GLU A 72 9.77 -3.60 0.92
CA GLU A 72 10.35 -4.19 2.13
C GLU A 72 10.29 -3.24 3.32
N ARG A 73 10.66 -1.97 3.12
CA ARG A 73 10.64 -0.95 4.17
C ARG A 73 9.23 -0.67 4.67
N LEU A 74 8.26 -0.56 3.76
CA LEU A 74 6.86 -0.36 4.12
C LEU A 74 6.29 -1.59 4.85
N SER A 75 6.60 -2.80 4.37
CA SER A 75 6.18 -4.05 5.02
C SER A 75 6.75 -4.15 6.43
N ALA A 76 8.03 -3.83 6.62
CA ALA A 76 8.66 -3.85 7.95
C ALA A 76 7.98 -2.87 8.94
N LYS A 77 7.48 -1.74 8.45
CA LYS A 77 6.80 -0.74 9.29
C LYS A 77 5.36 -1.10 9.63
N TYR A 78 4.62 -1.65 8.67
CA TYR A 78 3.16 -1.80 8.78
C TYR A 78 2.67 -3.25 8.91
N ASP A 79 3.51 -4.23 8.60
CA ASP A 79 3.21 -5.67 8.61
C ASP A 79 4.30 -6.43 9.39
N SER A 80 4.45 -6.10 10.67
CA SER A 80 5.48 -6.69 11.54
C SER A 80 5.34 -8.20 11.71
N THR A 81 4.12 -8.75 11.56
CA THR A 81 3.84 -10.18 11.61
C THR A 81 4.05 -10.90 10.27
N GLY A 82 4.20 -10.12 9.18
CA GLY A 82 4.31 -10.65 7.81
C GLY A 82 3.03 -11.28 7.28
N GLU A 83 1.91 -11.15 7.98
CA GLU A 83 0.64 -11.75 7.57
C GLU A 83 0.13 -11.17 6.26
N TYR A 84 0.28 -9.86 6.08
CA TYR A 84 -0.18 -9.20 4.88
C TYR A 84 0.68 -9.57 3.67
N LYS A 85 2.00 -9.56 3.86
CA LYS A 85 2.98 -9.98 2.85
C LYS A 85 2.69 -11.41 2.39
N LYS A 86 2.43 -12.34 3.32
CA LYS A 86 2.02 -13.72 3.02
C LYS A 86 0.75 -13.77 2.18
N ARG A 87 -0.32 -13.05 2.55
CA ARG A 87 -1.58 -13.01 1.76
C ARG A 87 -1.31 -12.64 0.30
N TYR A 88 -0.47 -11.63 0.06
CA TYR A 88 -0.11 -11.21 -1.30
C TYR A 88 0.89 -12.11 -2.03
N GLU A 89 1.72 -12.87 -1.31
CA GLU A 89 2.64 -13.85 -1.90
C GLU A 89 1.90 -15.12 -2.34
N HIS A 90 0.88 -15.55 -1.59
CA HIS A 90 0.03 -16.69 -1.92
C HIS A 90 -1.07 -16.37 -2.96
N GLY A 91 -1.04 -15.19 -3.59
CA GLY A 91 -2.01 -14.81 -4.62
C GLY A 91 -3.38 -14.39 -4.10
N LEU A 92 -3.56 -14.29 -2.78
CA LEU A 92 -4.74 -13.73 -2.12
C LEU A 92 -4.65 -12.20 -2.15
N GLN A 93 -4.89 -11.65 -3.33
CA GLN A 93 -5.23 -10.25 -3.52
C GLN A 93 -6.56 -9.96 -2.80
N PHE A 94 -6.81 -8.71 -2.39
CA PHE A 94 -8.04 -8.33 -1.65
C PHE A 94 -9.37 -8.68 -2.36
N ALA A 95 -9.32 -9.18 -3.60
CA ALA A 95 -10.40 -9.91 -4.23
C ALA A 95 -9.84 -10.87 -5.31
N LYS A 96 -9.98 -12.18 -5.08
CA LYS A 96 -10.31 -13.14 -6.13
C LYS A 96 -11.41 -14.05 -5.60
N ASN A 97 -12.61 -13.49 -5.49
CA ASN A 97 -13.83 -14.29 -5.44
C ASN A 97 -14.47 -14.15 -6.83
N ASN A 98 -14.26 -15.16 -7.67
CA ASN A 98 -15.21 -15.51 -8.72
C ASN A 98 -15.73 -16.89 -8.37
#